data_AF-A0A227J2W3-F1
#
_entry.id   AF-A0A227J2W3-F1
#
_cell.length_a   1.000
_cell.length_b   1.000
_cell.length_c   1.000
_cell.angle_alpha   90.00
_cell.angle_beta   90.00
_cell.angle_gamma   90.00
#
_symmetry.space_group_name_H-M   'P 1'
#
loop_
_entity.id
_entity.type
_entity.pdbx_description
1 polymer ?
#
loop_
_entity_poly.entity_id
_entity_poly.type
_entity_poly.pdbx_seq_one_letter_code
_entity_poly.pdbx_strand_id
1 'polypeptide(L)'
;VFNHNLETAPRLYRKARPGANYKWSLELLKKFKEQHPDVPTKSGLMMGLGETKEEIIEVLKDLRAHGVTMLTLGQYLAPSRHHLPVERYVPPSEFDELKEVALELG
;
A
#
# COMPACT_ATOMS: atom_id res chain seq x y z
N VAL A 1 13.11 -10.97 4.29
CA VAL A 1 12.18 -9.82 4.21
C VAL A 1 10.90 -10.19 4.93
N PHE A 2 10.40 -9.31 5.80
CA PHE A 2 9.07 -9.46 6.40
C PHE A 2 8.07 -8.63 5.58
N ASN A 3 7.01 -9.26 5.09
CA ASN A 3 6.04 -8.61 4.21
C ASN A 3 4.64 -8.59 4.83
N HIS A 4 4.04 -7.42 4.89
CA HIS A 4 2.63 -7.23 5.25
C HIS A 4 2.04 -6.09 4.43
N ASN A 5 1.11 -6.40 3.53
CA ASN A 5 0.53 -5.43 2.62
C ASN A 5 -0.53 -4.57 3.31
N LEU A 6 -0.61 -3.29 2.95
CA LEU A 6 -1.75 -2.43 3.28
C LEU A 6 -2.88 -2.57 2.27
N GLU A 7 -2.57 -2.95 1.03
CA GLU A 7 -3.47 -3.15 -0.11
C GLU A 7 -4.10 -1.89 -0.69
N THR A 8 -4.55 -0.92 0.10
CA THR A 8 -5.22 0.29 -0.42
C THR A 8 -5.22 1.46 0.58
N ALA A 9 -5.68 2.63 0.12
CA ALA A 9 -5.92 3.82 0.94
C ALA A 9 -6.89 3.60 2.13
N PRO A 10 -6.73 4.33 3.25
CA PRO A 10 -7.55 4.18 4.46
C PRO A 10 -9.06 4.24 4.23
N ARG A 11 -9.52 5.14 3.34
CA ARG A 11 -10.94 5.30 3.01
C ARG A 11 -11.57 4.02 2.44
N LEU A 12 -10.81 3.27 1.65
CA LEU A 12 -11.26 2.04 1.00
C LEU A 12 -11.00 0.79 1.83
N TYR A 13 -10.28 0.91 2.93
CA TYR A 13 -9.74 -0.23 3.67
C TYR A 13 -10.83 -1.18 4.18
N ARG A 14 -11.94 -0.65 4.71
CA ARG A 14 -13.08 -1.49 5.16
C ARG A 14 -13.79 -2.19 4.01
N LYS A 15 -13.85 -1.56 2.83
CA LYS A 15 -14.47 -2.12 1.62
C LYS A 15 -13.60 -3.23 1.03
N ALA A 16 -12.29 -3.00 0.93
CA ALA A 16 -11.33 -3.92 0.33
C ALA A 16 -10.89 -5.05 1.27
N ARG A 17 -10.85 -4.80 2.59
CA ARG A 17 -10.36 -5.75 3.60
C ARG A 17 -11.27 -5.80 4.83
N PRO A 18 -12.46 -6.43 4.72
CA PRO A 18 -13.34 -6.62 5.87
C PRO A 18 -12.59 -7.31 7.02
N GLY A 19 -12.64 -6.73 8.23
CA GLY A 19 -11.97 -7.25 9.42
C GLY A 19 -10.52 -6.79 9.63
N ALA A 20 -9.90 -6.12 8.65
CA ALA A 20 -8.58 -5.53 8.81
C ALA A 20 -8.66 -4.06 9.26
N ASN A 21 -7.60 -3.57 9.92
CA ASN A 21 -7.47 -2.17 10.32
C ASN A 21 -6.16 -1.58 9.77
N TYR A 22 -6.27 -0.43 9.11
CA TYR A 22 -5.13 0.28 8.51
C TYR A 22 -4.05 0.64 9.54
N LYS A 23 -4.45 1.24 10.67
CA LYS A 23 -3.53 1.63 11.73
C LYS A 23 -2.86 0.42 12.38
N TRP A 24 -3.59 -0.67 12.61
CA TRP A 24 -3.00 -1.88 13.16
C TRP A 24 -1.98 -2.52 12.22
N SER A 25 -2.21 -2.45 10.91
CA SER A 25 -1.25 -2.94 9.93
C SER A 25 0.05 -2.13 9.90
N LEU A 26 -0.05 -0.80 10.03
CA LEU A 26 1.11 0.08 10.17
C LEU A 26 1.86 -0.18 11.49
N GLU A 27 1.13 -0.32 12.60
CA GLU A 27 1.72 -0.65 13.90
C GLU A 27 2.44 -2.00 13.90
N LEU A 28 1.89 -3.01 13.20
CA LEU A 28 2.54 -4.30 13.03
C LEU A 28 3.91 -4.15 12.33
N LEU A 29 3.94 -3.42 11.21
CA LEU A 29 5.16 -3.18 10.45
C LEU A 29 6.21 -2.43 11.28
N LYS A 30 5.80 -1.38 11.99
CA LYS A 30 6.67 -0.59 12.86
C LYS A 30 7.25 -1.42 14.00
N LYS A 31 6.41 -2.12 14.77
CA LYS A 31 6.87 -2.96 15.89
C LYS A 31 7.79 -4.07 15.45
N PHE A 32 7.52 -4.68 14.29
CA PHE A 32 8.41 -5.70 13.73
C PHE A 32 9.76 -5.10 13.37
N LYS A 33 9.79 -3.93 12.71
CA LYS A 33 11.03 -3.25 12.34
C LYS A 33 11.86 -2.83 13.56
N GLU A 34 11.21 -2.37 14.63
CA GLU A 34 11.86 -2.01 15.90
C GLU A 34 12.50 -3.22 16.58
N GLN A 35 11.86 -4.40 16.52
CA GLN A 35 12.37 -5.64 17.12
C GLN A 35 13.45 -6.32 16.26
N HIS A 36 13.39 -6.13 14.94
CA HIS A 36 14.27 -6.78 13.97
C HIS A 36 14.85 -5.75 13.00
N PRO A 37 15.73 -4.85 13.46
CA PRO A 37 16.24 -3.73 12.65
C PRO A 37 16.97 -4.17 11.38
N ASP A 38 17.63 -5.34 11.40
CA ASP A 38 18.38 -5.86 10.27
C ASP A 38 17.51 -6.57 9.23
N VAL A 39 16.22 -6.82 9.52
CA VAL A 39 15.30 -7.47 8.60
C VAL A 39 14.60 -6.39 7.75
N PRO A 40 14.69 -6.46 6.40
CA PRO A 40 13.92 -5.58 5.54
C PRO A 40 12.42 -5.83 5.68
N THR A 41 11.66 -4.75 5.75
CA THR A 41 10.19 -4.73 5.80
C THR A 41 9.63 -4.29 4.45
N LYS A 42 8.57 -4.99 4.02
CA LYS A 42 7.89 -4.76 2.75
C LYS A 42 6.40 -4.57 2.94
N SER A 43 5.81 -3.72 2.10
CA SER A 43 4.36 -3.62 1.92
C SER A 43 4.01 -3.49 0.43
N GLY A 44 2.72 -3.66 0.13
CA GLY A 44 2.16 -3.58 -1.21
C GLY A 44 0.83 -2.86 -1.22
N LEU A 45 0.56 -2.19 -2.35
CA LEU A 45 -0.68 -1.51 -2.66
C LEU A 45 -1.19 -1.94 -4.04
N MET A 46 -2.50 -2.11 -4.14
CA MET A 46 -3.21 -2.34 -5.39
C MET A 46 -3.90 -1.05 -5.82
N MET A 47 -3.65 -0.65 -7.05
CA MET A 47 -4.18 0.57 -7.68
C MET A 47 -5.40 0.21 -8.55
N GLY A 48 -6.40 1.07 -8.60
CA GLY A 48 -7.62 0.89 -9.40
C GLY A 48 -8.85 0.44 -8.60
N LEU A 49 -8.83 0.55 -7.27
CA LEU A 49 -9.96 0.28 -6.38
C LEU A 49 -10.81 1.53 -6.06
N GLY A 50 -10.42 2.67 -6.61
CA GLY A 50 -11.12 3.96 -6.47
C GLY A 50 -10.40 4.96 -5.56
N GLU A 51 -9.14 4.68 -5.24
CA GLU A 51 -8.23 5.58 -4.55
C GLU A 51 -7.79 6.74 -5.44
N THR A 52 -7.49 7.89 -4.84
CA THR A 52 -6.84 9.00 -5.55
C THR A 52 -5.32 8.92 -5.43
N LYS A 53 -4.62 9.61 -6.32
CA LYS A 53 -3.16 9.70 -6.28
C LYS A 53 -2.66 10.28 -4.95
N GLU A 54 -3.34 11.30 -4.44
CA GLU A 54 -3.03 11.96 -3.18
C GLU A 54 -3.19 11.00 -2.00
N GLU A 55 -4.26 10.20 -1.99
CA GLU A 55 -4.45 9.17 -0.96
C GLU A 55 -3.31 8.14 -0.98
N ILE A 56 -2.82 7.76 -2.16
CA ILE A 56 -1.68 6.85 -2.26
C ILE A 56 -0.41 7.50 -1.74
N ILE A 57 -0.13 8.76 -2.10
CA ILE A 57 1.04 9.50 -1.61
C ILE A 57 1.04 9.57 -0.07
N GLU A 58 -0.11 9.78 0.56
CA GLU A 58 -0.22 9.73 2.04
C GLU A 58 0.11 8.33 2.59
N VAL A 59 -0.34 7.26 1.92
CA VAL A 59 0.05 5.89 2.30
C VAL A 59 1.56 5.66 2.14
N LEU A 60 2.20 6.24 1.12
CA LEU A 60 3.66 6.15 0.96
C LEU A 60 4.40 6.80 2.14
N LYS A 61 3.95 8.00 2.55
CA LYS A 61 4.50 8.71 3.71
C LYS A 61 4.29 7.91 4.99
N ASP A 62 3.11 7.34 5.18
CA ASP A 62 2.82 6.47 6.33
C ASP A 62 3.76 5.27 6.35
N LEU A 63 3.90 4.53 5.25
CA LEU A 63 4.78 3.37 5.16
C LEU A 63 6.22 3.73 5.52
N ARG A 64 6.72 4.84 4.99
CA ARG A 64 8.07 5.34 5.30
C ARG A 64 8.23 5.68 6.78
N ALA A 65 7.26 6.40 7.36
CA ALA A 65 7.25 6.75 8.79
C ALA A 65 7.21 5.52 9.71
N HIS A 66 6.74 4.37 9.21
CA HIS A 66 6.70 3.10 9.95
C HIS A 66 7.86 2.15 9.59
N GLY A 67 8.92 2.68 8.96
CA GLY A 67 10.17 1.95 8.73
C GLY A 67 10.08 0.88 7.65
N VAL A 68 9.10 0.98 6.74
CA VAL A 68 9.02 0.12 5.55
C VAL A 68 10.05 0.58 4.53
N THR A 69 10.78 -0.37 3.96
CA THR A 69 11.95 -0.13 3.08
C THR A 69 11.79 -0.73 1.69
N MET A 70 10.74 -1.52 1.48
CA MET A 70 10.40 -2.09 0.18
C MET A 70 8.90 -1.88 -0.09
N LEU A 71 8.59 -1.47 -1.31
CA LEU A 71 7.21 -1.21 -1.73
C LEU A 71 6.94 -1.89 -3.08
N THR A 72 5.71 -2.37 -3.25
CA THR A 72 5.18 -2.73 -4.57
C THR A 72 3.87 -2.01 -4.84
N LEU A 73 3.77 -1.39 -6.01
CA LEU A 73 2.53 -0.86 -6.56
C LEU A 73 2.13 -1.72 -7.75
N GLY A 74 0.88 -2.21 -7.77
CA GLY A 74 0.39 -3.04 -8.86
C GLY A 74 -1.06 -2.72 -9.21
N GLN A 75 -1.48 -3.03 -10.42
CA GLN A 75 -2.88 -2.90 -10.83
C GLN A 75 -3.75 -3.95 -10.14
N TYR A 76 -4.86 -3.51 -9.54
CA TYR A 76 -5.92 -4.39 -9.10
C TYR A 76 -6.61 -5.02 -10.31
N LEU A 77 -6.68 -6.35 -10.33
CA LEU A 77 -7.44 -7.12 -11.29
C LEU A 77 -8.48 -7.94 -10.53
N ALA A 78 -9.76 -7.68 -10.79
CA ALA A 78 -10.85 -8.40 -10.14
C ALA A 78 -10.80 -9.90 -10.53
N PRO A 79 -10.65 -10.84 -9.57
CA PRO A 79 -10.57 -12.26 -9.89
C PRO A 79 -11.87 -12.83 -10.48
N SER A 80 -13.02 -12.23 -10.11
CA SER A 80 -14.34 -12.62 -10.61
C SER A 80 -15.33 -11.47 -10.42
N ARG A 81 -16.56 -11.62 -10.96
CA ARG A 81 -17.65 -10.64 -10.85
C ARG A 81 -18.19 -10.44 -9.43
N HIS A 82 -17.83 -11.31 -8.48
CA HIS A 82 -18.23 -11.21 -7.08
C HIS A 82 -17.24 -10.40 -6.23
N HIS A 83 -16.09 -10.04 -6.78
CA HIS A 83 -15.12 -9.18 -6.12
C HIS A 83 -15.41 -7.71 -6.42
N LEU A 84 -14.69 -6.81 -5.75
CA LEU A 84 -14.77 -5.39 -6.06
C LEU A 84 -14.52 -5.16 -7.56
N PRO A 85 -15.32 -4.29 -8.22
CA PRO A 85 -15.04 -3.93 -9.60
C PRO A 85 -13.71 -3.15 -9.68
N VAL A 86 -13.03 -3.26 -10.82
CA VAL A 86 -11.94 -2.35 -11.15
C VAL A 86 -12.56 -0.98 -11.46
N GLU A 87 -12.28 0.02 -10.63
CA GLU A 87 -12.80 1.39 -10.81
C GLU A 87 -12.01 2.15 -11.89
N ARG A 88 -10.70 1.87 -12.01
CA ARG A 88 -9.83 2.48 -13.01
C ARG A 88 -8.65 1.58 -13.37
N TYR A 89 -8.30 1.53 -14.65
CA TYR A 89 -7.00 1.04 -15.10
C TYR A 89 -6.00 2.19 -15.03
N VAL A 90 -5.03 2.08 -14.13
CA VAL A 90 -4.08 3.15 -13.89
C VAL A 90 -3.05 3.18 -15.03
N PRO A 91 -2.80 4.34 -15.65
CA PRO A 91 -1.84 4.43 -16.75
C PRO A 91 -0.42 4.16 -16.23
N PRO A 92 0.48 3.54 -17.04
CA PRO A 92 1.86 3.29 -16.65
C PRO A 92 2.60 4.53 -16.12
N SER A 93 2.35 5.70 -16.70
CA SER A 93 2.97 6.97 -16.26
C SER A 93 2.66 7.32 -14.80
N GLU A 94 1.49 6.96 -14.29
CA GLU A 94 1.14 7.23 -12.89
C GLU A 94 1.90 6.30 -11.93
N PHE A 95 2.23 5.07 -12.35
CA PHE A 95 3.13 4.21 -11.59
C PHE A 95 4.56 4.77 -11.56
N ASP A 96 5.03 5.31 -12.68
CA ASP A 96 6.35 5.95 -12.76
C ASP A 96 6.40 7.20 -11.87
N GLU A 97 5.38 8.06 -11.90
CA GLU A 97 5.26 9.23 -11.01
C GLU A 97 5.31 8.81 -9.52
N LEU A 98 4.51 7.82 -9.13
CA LEU A 98 4.45 7.35 -7.74
C LEU A 98 5.74 6.66 -7.30
N LYS A 99 6.46 6.02 -8.23
CA LYS A 99 7.78 5.45 -7.97
C LYS A 99 8.79 6.55 -7.62
N GLU A 100 8.84 7.64 -8.39
CA GLU A 100 9.75 8.75 -8.09
C GLU A 100 9.42 9.36 -6.72
N VAL A 101 8.13 9.59 -6.41
CA VAL A 101 7.70 10.06 -5.09
C VAL A 101 8.13 9.10 -3.97
N ALA A 102 7.97 7.79 -4.17
CA ALA A 102 8.40 6.80 -3.18
C ALA A 102 9.93 6.83 -2.96
N LEU A 103 10.72 6.98 -4.02
CA LEU A 103 12.17 7.06 -3.95
C LEU A 103 12.65 8.34 -3.25
N GLU A 104 11.95 9.47 -3.46
CA GLU A 104 12.24 10.74 -2.76
C GLU A 104 11.97 10.66 -1.25
N LEU A 105 11.01 9.83 -0.82
CA LEU A 105 10.72 9.59 0.61
C LEU A 105 11.75 8.66 1.28
N GLY A 106 12.46 7.83 0.50
CA GLY A 106 13.48 6.86 0.94
C GLY A 106 12.95 5.50 1.40
#